data_AF-A0A2E5EK90-F1
#
_entry.id   AF-A0A2E5EK90-F1
#
_cell.length_a   1.000
_cell.length_b   1.000
_cell.length_c   1.000
_cell.angle_alpha   90.00
_cell.angle_beta   90.00
_cell.angle_gamma   90.00
#
_symmetry.space_group_name_H-M   'P 1'
#
loop_
_entity.id
_entity.type
_entity.pdbx_description
1 polymer ?
#
loop_
_entity_poly.entity_id
_entity_poly.type
_entity_poly.pdbx_seq_one_letter_code
_entity_poly.pdbx_strand_id
1 'polypeptide(L)'
;MVDADSGKDVAARFSLKINGIGYQPDRIISNGLRFVSVHESKKQVFVACYSSGKGMVQLQIPDAAQSVELSVAKGFQYLPRRIRLKAEEIGETIVVKLRRWVDLSAKGWRSADAHLHYDRFNRKADRLWYAMMEGDGLDSAHFMFLKGGKVPGEWAVQYGYGKKGEGMKQGRLLTAGMEYRDSAQGHINLLGMPEIVQPIMAGTRGLPNYPTLESVLRRTSKLHGLPVVAHGGSLGRSTTVMLDGILGAPEAIEIGNSHLFSLENWYTLLNLGYPYSPVAGTDLPNFPERDWWQPFLGGMRMYVDTRGADGFEAWKEGLKKGRVFVSSGPLLTEFKVAGKSFAGSMPLYSAQSVAIYAEVASPADLGLTSFELIQNGRSIPATLKKIESQGLVRWRLENRIRVDESCWFAVRAQGIPIRVLQRALLTPTPYHRREAVMHSAPVMVTIKGKAVLLEENARNVMKQLEDQRGFYETNARHDKDAHKAEMLGLFDRAINRLKARIGN
;
A
#
# COMPACT_ATOMS: atom_id res chain seq x y z
N MET A 1 27.19 -7.79 -3.04
CA MET A 1 26.11 -8.38 -3.87
C MET A 1 26.08 -7.58 -5.15
N VAL A 2 25.92 -8.22 -6.30
CA VAL A 2 26.06 -7.55 -7.60
C VAL A 2 24.84 -7.77 -8.48
N ASP A 3 24.53 -6.77 -9.29
CA ASP A 3 23.58 -6.90 -10.40
C ASP A 3 24.16 -7.86 -11.45
N ALA A 4 23.37 -8.86 -11.86
CA ALA A 4 23.87 -9.95 -12.70
C ALA A 4 24.25 -9.48 -14.11
N ASP A 5 23.61 -8.43 -14.62
CA ASP A 5 23.80 -7.96 -16.00
C ASP A 5 24.89 -6.89 -16.07
N SER A 6 24.89 -5.93 -15.14
CA SER A 6 25.84 -4.83 -15.14
C SER A 6 27.11 -5.08 -14.32
N GLY A 7 27.12 -6.10 -13.46
CA GLY A 7 28.23 -6.40 -12.53
C GLY A 7 28.41 -5.37 -11.41
N LYS A 8 27.58 -4.32 -11.35
CA LYS A 8 27.67 -3.26 -10.36
C LYS A 8 27.20 -3.75 -8.99
N ASP A 9 27.82 -3.25 -7.93
CA ASP A 9 27.35 -3.48 -6.57
C ASP A 9 25.91 -2.97 -6.39
N VAL A 10 25.09 -3.75 -5.67
CA VAL A 10 23.72 -3.39 -5.33
C VAL A 10 23.45 -3.67 -3.86
N ALA A 11 22.76 -2.73 -3.19
CA ALA A 11 22.20 -2.99 -1.87
C ALA A 11 21.07 -4.01 -1.97
N ALA A 12 20.97 -4.90 -1.01
CA ALA A 12 19.89 -5.87 -0.91
C ALA A 12 19.74 -6.38 0.52
N ARG A 13 18.52 -6.79 0.85
CA ARG A 13 18.20 -7.43 2.13
C ARG A 13 18.69 -8.87 2.13
N PHE A 14 19.13 -9.36 3.27
CA PHE A 14 19.46 -10.77 3.45
C PHE A 14 19.01 -11.32 4.80
N SER A 15 18.88 -12.64 4.86
CA SER A 15 18.61 -13.41 6.08
C SER A 15 19.41 -14.70 6.08
N LEU A 16 19.74 -15.21 7.26
CA LEU A 16 20.52 -16.42 7.45
C LEU A 16 19.69 -17.51 8.12
N LYS A 17 19.98 -18.75 7.76
CA LYS A 17 19.75 -19.88 8.66
C LYS A 17 21.05 -20.61 8.91
N ILE A 18 21.27 -21.05 10.13
CA ILE A 18 22.41 -21.88 10.52
C ILE A 18 21.88 -23.20 11.01
N ASN A 19 22.36 -24.31 10.44
CA ASN A 19 21.88 -25.65 10.75
C ASN A 19 20.34 -25.78 10.64
N GLY A 20 19.77 -25.09 9.64
CA GLY A 20 18.33 -25.06 9.38
C GLY A 20 17.51 -24.09 10.26
N ILE A 21 18.12 -23.47 11.28
CA ILE A 21 17.46 -22.57 12.22
C ILE A 21 17.72 -21.11 11.83
N GLY A 22 16.68 -20.27 11.88
CA GLY A 22 16.83 -18.84 11.60
C GLY A 22 17.88 -18.19 12.51
N TYR A 23 18.84 -17.48 11.91
CA TYR A 23 19.94 -16.85 12.64
C TYR A 23 19.96 -15.34 12.38
N GLN A 24 20.05 -14.57 13.45
CA GLN A 24 20.18 -13.12 13.41
C GLN A 24 21.60 -12.78 13.87
N PRO A 25 22.45 -12.18 13.01
CA PRO A 25 23.78 -11.79 13.43
C PRO A 25 23.68 -10.66 14.46
N ASP A 26 24.49 -10.73 15.52
CA ASP A 26 24.56 -9.67 16.54
C ASP A 26 25.12 -8.37 15.96
N ARG A 27 26.07 -8.50 15.04
CA ARG A 27 26.67 -7.39 14.29
C ARG A 27 26.88 -7.76 12.83
N ILE A 28 26.83 -6.75 11.98
CA ILE A 28 27.24 -6.85 10.58
C ILE A 28 28.51 -6.01 10.45
N ILE A 29 29.61 -6.67 10.06
CA ILE A 29 30.93 -6.06 9.95
C ILE A 29 31.09 -5.54 8.52
N SER A 30 31.44 -4.27 8.38
CA SER A 30 31.71 -3.59 7.10
C SER A 30 30.50 -3.51 6.15
N ASN A 31 30.21 -2.31 5.65
CA ASN A 31 29.29 -2.08 4.53
C ASN A 31 27.90 -2.75 4.64
N GLY A 32 27.40 -3.01 5.85
CA GLY A 32 26.08 -3.56 6.08
C GLY A 32 25.30 -2.81 7.14
N LEU A 33 24.01 -3.10 7.23
CA LEU A 33 23.07 -2.45 8.13
C LEU A 33 22.22 -3.49 8.84
N ARG A 34 22.20 -3.44 10.17
CA ARG A 34 21.30 -4.21 11.03
C ARG A 34 20.26 -3.25 11.61
N PHE A 35 19.00 -3.43 11.25
CA PHE A 35 17.89 -2.64 11.75
C PHE A 35 17.02 -3.50 12.66
N VAL A 36 16.73 -3.02 13.86
CA VAL A 36 15.86 -3.71 14.83
C VAL A 36 14.57 -2.92 14.94
N SER A 37 13.46 -3.52 14.52
CA SER A 37 12.13 -3.00 14.75
C SER A 37 11.56 -3.61 16.02
N VAL A 38 11.16 -2.75 16.97
CA VAL A 38 10.55 -3.17 18.23
C VAL A 38 9.15 -2.59 18.33
N HIS A 39 8.18 -3.43 18.65
CA HIS A 39 6.83 -3.01 19.01
C HIS A 39 6.54 -3.50 20.43
N GLU A 40 6.84 -2.66 21.43
CA GLU A 40 6.81 -3.03 22.85
C GLU A 40 5.45 -3.56 23.31
N SER A 41 4.36 -2.81 23.02
CA SER A 41 3.02 -3.20 23.48
C SER A 41 2.48 -4.49 22.85
N LYS A 42 2.98 -4.87 21.66
CA LYS A 42 2.64 -6.14 20.99
C LYS A 42 3.71 -7.23 21.25
N LYS A 43 4.77 -6.92 21.98
CA LYS A 43 5.92 -7.81 22.23
C LYS A 43 6.53 -8.38 20.95
N GLN A 44 6.60 -7.56 19.89
CA GLN A 44 7.18 -7.98 18.60
C GLN A 44 8.58 -7.39 18.45
N VAL A 45 9.52 -8.22 17.97
CA VAL A 45 10.87 -7.81 17.59
C VAL A 45 11.20 -8.44 16.25
N PHE A 46 11.66 -7.63 15.31
CA PHE A 46 12.12 -8.11 14.00
C PHE A 46 13.45 -7.46 13.63
N VAL A 47 14.37 -8.25 13.09
CA VAL A 47 15.67 -7.77 12.64
C VAL A 47 15.75 -7.87 11.12
N ALA A 48 15.95 -6.74 10.47
CA ALA A 48 16.22 -6.64 9.04
C ALA A 48 17.72 -6.40 8.82
N CYS A 49 18.36 -7.22 7.98
CA CYS A 49 19.76 -7.11 7.63
C CYS A 49 19.93 -6.73 6.16
N TYR A 50 20.83 -5.79 5.86
CA TYR A 50 21.09 -5.31 4.51
C TYR A 50 22.57 -5.23 4.21
N SER A 51 22.91 -5.49 2.95
CA SER A 51 24.15 -4.98 2.37
C SER A 51 23.93 -3.53 1.90
N SER A 52 24.93 -2.68 2.06
CA SER A 52 24.87 -1.27 1.65
C SER A 52 25.13 -1.05 0.15
N GLY A 53 25.39 -2.12 -0.62
CA GLY A 53 25.73 -2.01 -2.04
C GLY A 53 27.10 -1.37 -2.30
N LYS A 54 28.03 -1.51 -1.35
CA LYS A 54 29.40 -0.97 -1.46
C LYS A 54 30.39 -1.99 -0.94
N GLY A 55 30.92 -2.86 -1.80
CA GLY A 55 31.91 -3.85 -1.42
C GLY A 55 31.40 -4.97 -0.50
N MET A 56 32.33 -5.58 0.23
CA MET A 56 32.10 -6.80 1.00
C MET A 56 31.38 -6.52 2.33
N VAL A 57 30.46 -7.42 2.67
CA VAL A 57 29.82 -7.52 3.98
C VAL A 57 30.35 -8.76 4.69
N GLN A 58 30.84 -8.59 5.90
CA GLN A 58 31.33 -9.68 6.74
C GLN A 58 30.31 -9.98 7.84
N LEU A 59 30.02 -11.26 8.04
CA LEU A 59 29.05 -11.76 9.00
C LEU A 59 29.77 -12.67 9.98
N GLN A 60 29.50 -12.49 11.26
CA GLN A 60 29.92 -13.46 12.26
C GLN A 60 28.84 -14.53 12.38
N ILE A 61 29.29 -15.77 12.38
CA ILE A 61 28.45 -16.95 12.57
C ILE A 61 29.09 -17.81 13.67
N PRO A 62 28.32 -18.68 14.36
CA PRO A 62 28.87 -19.54 15.40
C PRO A 62 29.87 -20.54 14.84
N ASP A 63 30.94 -20.81 15.59
CA ASP A 63 31.99 -21.78 15.20
C ASP A 63 31.45 -23.20 15.00
N ALA A 64 30.35 -23.55 15.68
CA ALA A 64 29.65 -24.82 15.53
C ALA A 64 28.70 -24.89 14.32
N ALA A 65 28.72 -23.91 13.42
CA ALA A 65 27.91 -23.92 12.21
C ALA A 65 28.37 -25.05 11.26
N GLN A 66 27.47 -25.98 10.96
CA GLN A 66 27.71 -27.07 10.00
C GLN A 66 27.10 -26.77 8.62
N SER A 67 26.16 -25.83 8.57
CA SER A 67 25.57 -25.34 7.32
C SER A 67 25.04 -23.93 7.47
N VAL A 68 25.10 -23.16 6.39
CA VAL A 68 24.56 -21.80 6.29
C VAL A 68 23.66 -21.69 5.07
N GLU A 69 22.40 -21.29 5.25
CA GLU A 69 21.52 -20.86 4.15
C GLU A 69 21.46 -19.32 4.14
N LEU A 70 22.08 -18.69 3.14
CA LEU A 70 22.01 -17.27 2.86
C LEU A 70 20.88 -17.00 1.87
N SER A 71 19.88 -16.25 2.30
CA SER A 71 18.77 -15.77 1.45
C SER A 71 18.93 -14.28 1.17
N VAL A 72 18.84 -13.87 -0.09
CA VAL A 72 19.03 -12.47 -0.53
C VAL A 72 17.88 -12.03 -1.43
N ALA A 73 17.34 -10.84 -1.19
CA ALA A 73 16.26 -10.24 -1.97
C ALA A 73 16.43 -8.72 -2.14
N LYS A 74 15.98 -8.18 -3.27
CA LYS A 74 16.02 -6.74 -3.59
C LYS A 74 14.71 -6.28 -4.23
N GLY A 75 13.76 -5.87 -3.40
CA GLY A 75 12.42 -5.51 -3.88
C GLY A 75 11.75 -6.65 -4.67
N PHE A 76 10.77 -6.31 -5.49
CA PHE A 76 10.07 -7.28 -6.34
C PHE A 76 10.60 -7.34 -7.78
N GLN A 77 11.47 -6.42 -8.18
CA GLN A 77 11.98 -6.28 -9.55
C GLN A 77 13.21 -7.17 -9.84
N TYR A 78 13.78 -7.79 -8.80
CA TYR A 78 14.87 -8.75 -8.87
C TYR A 78 14.41 -10.15 -8.51
N LEU A 79 15.02 -11.17 -9.11
CA LEU A 79 14.84 -12.54 -8.68
C LEU A 79 15.58 -12.77 -7.36
N PRO A 80 14.90 -13.23 -6.30
CA PRO A 80 15.55 -13.51 -5.04
C PRO A 80 16.43 -14.76 -5.16
N ARG A 81 17.47 -14.87 -4.32
CA ARG A 81 18.46 -15.96 -4.36
C ARG A 81 18.57 -16.63 -2.99
N ARG A 82 18.74 -17.95 -2.98
CA ARG A 82 19.22 -18.69 -1.82
C ARG A 82 20.48 -19.43 -2.16
N ILE A 83 21.45 -19.38 -1.26
CA ILE A 83 22.74 -20.06 -1.35
C ILE A 83 22.87 -20.93 -0.10
N ARG A 84 23.30 -22.16 -0.28
CA ARG A 84 23.58 -23.09 0.83
C ARG A 84 25.06 -23.39 0.83
N LEU A 85 25.67 -23.17 1.98
CA LEU A 85 27.08 -23.44 2.24
C LEU A 85 27.17 -24.57 3.25
N LYS A 86 28.07 -25.51 3.00
CA LYS A 86 28.47 -26.54 3.95
C LYS A 86 29.58 -26.03 4.86
N ALA A 87 29.92 -26.80 5.89
CA ALA A 87 30.94 -26.46 6.88
C ALA A 87 32.28 -26.07 6.24
N GLU A 88 32.70 -26.80 5.21
CA GLU A 88 33.96 -26.60 4.50
C GLU A 88 34.01 -25.32 3.64
N GLU A 89 32.85 -24.75 3.29
CA GLU A 89 32.73 -23.51 2.49
C GLU A 89 32.59 -22.26 3.39
N ILE A 90 32.46 -22.45 4.71
CA ILE A 90 32.34 -21.36 5.67
C ILE A 90 33.68 -20.61 5.77
N GLY A 91 33.63 -19.30 5.59
CA GLY A 91 34.80 -18.42 5.60
C GLY A 91 35.22 -17.97 4.20
N GLU A 92 34.69 -18.58 3.14
CA GLU A 92 34.92 -18.14 1.77
C GLU A 92 34.15 -16.85 1.42
N THR A 93 34.70 -16.08 0.47
CA THR A 93 34.03 -14.90 -0.09
C THR A 93 33.08 -15.32 -1.20
N ILE A 94 31.79 -14.99 -1.05
CA ILE A 94 30.75 -15.37 -2.01
C ILE A 94 30.18 -14.14 -2.71
N VAL A 95 30.18 -14.18 -4.05
CA VAL A 95 29.55 -13.15 -4.88
C VAL A 95 28.12 -13.56 -5.23
N VAL A 96 27.15 -12.93 -4.57
CA VAL A 96 25.73 -13.12 -4.89
C VAL A 96 25.34 -12.26 -6.10
N LYS A 97 25.05 -12.91 -7.24
CA LYS A 97 24.52 -12.27 -8.46
C LYS A 97 22.99 -12.25 -8.45
N LEU A 98 22.40 -11.05 -8.43
CA LEU A 98 20.96 -10.80 -8.48
C LEU A 98 20.54 -10.35 -9.88
N ARG A 99 19.63 -11.09 -10.51
CA ARG A 99 19.13 -10.74 -11.85
C ARG A 99 17.88 -9.87 -11.76
N ARG A 100 17.94 -8.67 -12.34
CA ARG A 100 16.77 -7.81 -12.54
C ARG A 100 15.94 -8.40 -13.67
N TRP A 101 14.63 -8.49 -13.51
CA TRP A 101 13.74 -9.02 -14.56
C TRP A 101 12.77 -7.98 -15.12
N VAL A 102 12.63 -6.84 -14.45
CA VAL A 102 11.91 -5.67 -14.92
C VAL A 102 12.53 -4.41 -14.33
N ASP A 103 12.50 -3.31 -15.09
CA ASP A 103 12.80 -1.97 -14.59
C ASP A 103 11.56 -1.09 -14.78
N LEU A 104 10.76 -0.99 -13.71
CA LEU A 104 9.57 -0.15 -13.67
C LEU A 104 9.93 1.33 -13.57
N SER A 105 11.07 1.66 -12.94
CA SER A 105 11.53 3.04 -12.82
C SER A 105 11.92 3.64 -14.17
N ALA A 106 12.56 2.85 -15.04
CA ALA A 106 12.83 3.21 -16.43
C ALA A 106 11.55 3.41 -17.26
N LYS A 107 10.42 2.86 -16.80
CA LYS A 107 9.08 3.05 -17.40
C LYS A 107 8.26 4.15 -16.71
N GLY A 108 8.87 4.95 -15.83
CA GLY A 108 8.23 6.08 -15.13
C GLY A 108 7.52 5.71 -13.82
N TRP A 109 7.50 4.44 -13.42
CA TRP A 109 6.84 3.99 -12.19
C TRP A 109 7.76 4.11 -10.97
N ARG A 110 7.26 4.72 -9.90
CA ARG A 110 7.94 4.84 -8.60
C ARG A 110 7.21 4.01 -7.56
N SER A 111 7.95 3.12 -6.89
CA SER A 111 7.43 2.31 -5.77
C SER A 111 7.31 3.13 -4.49
N ALA A 112 6.26 2.90 -3.70
CA ALA A 112 6.02 3.65 -2.46
C ALA A 112 5.45 2.77 -1.34
N ASP A 113 5.94 3.00 -0.12
CA ASP A 113 5.27 2.59 1.12
C ASP A 113 4.62 3.84 1.71
N ALA A 114 3.28 3.90 1.64
CA ALA A 114 2.53 5.10 2.00
C ALA A 114 2.19 5.21 3.49
N HIS A 115 2.59 4.23 4.32
CA HIS A 115 2.14 4.14 5.71
C HIS A 115 3.22 3.53 6.61
N LEU A 116 4.05 4.37 7.23
CA LEU A 116 5.12 3.96 8.15
C LEU A 116 5.07 4.76 9.46
N HIS A 117 5.33 4.12 10.59
CA HIS A 117 5.38 4.75 11.91
C HIS A 117 6.75 4.59 12.56
N TYR A 118 7.74 5.31 12.02
CA TYR A 118 9.06 5.46 12.64
C TYR A 118 9.44 6.92 12.81
N ASP A 119 10.18 7.20 13.88
CA ASP A 119 10.68 8.54 14.13
C ASP A 119 11.74 8.94 13.10
N ARG A 120 11.66 10.20 12.70
CA ARG A 120 12.70 10.91 11.96
C ARG A 120 13.11 12.10 12.82
N PHE A 121 14.01 11.87 13.78
CA PHE A 121 14.42 12.92 14.73
C PHE A 121 15.28 14.01 14.12
N ASN A 122 16.03 13.72 13.04
CA ASN A 122 16.81 14.71 12.31
C ASN A 122 17.14 14.23 10.89
N ARG A 123 17.48 15.18 10.01
CA ARG A 123 17.80 14.90 8.61
C ARG A 123 19.04 14.01 8.41
N LYS A 124 19.99 13.98 9.35
CA LYS A 124 21.18 13.10 9.23
C LYS A 124 20.79 11.63 9.38
N ALA A 125 19.77 11.31 10.18
CA ALA A 125 19.27 9.96 10.37
C ALA A 125 18.64 9.36 9.10
N ASP A 126 18.14 10.21 8.18
CA ASP A 126 17.55 9.78 6.90
C ASP A 126 18.50 8.93 6.05
N ARG A 127 19.83 9.03 6.26
CA ARG A 127 20.82 8.17 5.60
C ARG A 127 20.56 6.68 5.81
N LEU A 128 20.02 6.29 6.98
CA LEU A 128 19.70 4.90 7.30
C LEU A 128 18.45 4.45 6.54
N TRP A 129 17.42 5.30 6.48
CA TRP A 129 16.21 5.04 5.69
C TRP A 129 16.53 4.86 4.20
N TYR A 130 17.37 5.72 3.62
CA TYR A 130 17.80 5.54 2.23
C TYR A 130 18.52 4.21 1.98
N ALA A 131 19.38 3.77 2.92
CA ALA A 131 20.09 2.50 2.79
C ALA A 131 19.11 1.31 2.83
N MET A 132 18.12 1.33 3.73
CA MET A 132 17.07 0.30 3.79
C MET A 132 16.20 0.31 2.53
N MET A 133 15.75 1.49 2.10
CA MET A 133 14.97 1.65 0.87
C MET A 133 15.73 1.15 -0.36
N GLU A 134 17.05 1.38 -0.43
CA GLU A 134 17.87 0.85 -1.52
C GLU A 134 17.90 -0.68 -1.50
N GLY A 135 18.08 -1.28 -0.32
CA GLY A 135 18.05 -2.72 -0.14
C GLY A 135 16.69 -3.36 -0.43
N ASP A 136 15.60 -2.69 -0.06
CA ASP A 136 14.22 -3.13 -0.29
C ASP A 136 13.66 -2.73 -1.67
N GLY A 137 14.48 -2.07 -2.50
CA GLY A 137 14.09 -1.61 -3.83
C GLY A 137 12.86 -0.70 -3.79
N LEU A 138 12.84 0.27 -2.87
CA LEU A 138 11.76 1.23 -2.64
C LEU A 138 12.19 2.64 -3.07
N ASP A 139 11.30 3.38 -3.73
CA ASP A 139 11.56 4.73 -4.23
C ASP A 139 10.97 5.83 -3.34
N SER A 140 9.83 5.59 -2.68
CA SER A 140 9.20 6.55 -1.76
C SER A 140 8.79 5.88 -0.44
N ALA A 141 8.98 6.59 0.66
CA ALA A 141 8.57 6.15 1.99
C ALA A 141 7.88 7.31 2.73
N HIS A 142 6.66 7.07 3.22
CA HIS A 142 5.85 8.09 3.89
C HIS A 142 5.72 7.77 5.38
N PHE A 143 6.27 8.64 6.21
CA PHE A 143 6.35 8.50 7.66
C PHE A 143 5.22 9.29 8.32
N MET A 144 4.28 8.57 8.91
CA MET A 144 3.07 9.06 9.53
C MET A 144 3.29 9.26 11.03
N PHE A 145 3.35 10.52 11.45
CA PHE A 145 3.17 10.89 12.86
C PHE A 145 1.81 10.39 13.35
N LEU A 146 1.73 9.97 14.61
CA LEU A 146 0.44 9.70 15.25
C LEU A 146 0.51 9.93 16.75
N LYS A 147 -0.64 10.15 17.38
CA LYS A 147 -0.76 10.01 18.84
C LYS A 147 -1.18 8.58 19.17
N GLY A 148 -0.39 7.92 20.01
CA GLY A 148 -0.58 6.52 20.37
C GLY A 148 -1.99 6.27 20.87
N GLY A 149 -2.72 5.35 20.22
CA GLY A 149 -4.13 5.10 20.52
C GLY A 149 -4.35 4.74 21.98
N LYS A 150 -4.08 3.47 22.35
CA LYS A 150 -4.19 3.02 23.76
C LYS A 150 -2.95 3.39 24.60
N VAL A 151 -1.78 3.59 23.99
CA VAL A 151 -0.53 3.92 24.72
C VAL A 151 -0.26 5.44 24.73
N PRO A 152 0.10 6.06 25.87
CA PRO A 152 0.35 7.50 25.93
C PRO A 152 1.45 7.98 24.96
N GLY A 153 1.46 9.27 24.64
CA GLY A 153 2.52 9.91 23.88
C GLY A 153 2.26 10.11 22.39
N GLU A 154 3.17 10.86 21.78
CA GLU A 154 3.31 11.08 20.34
C GLU A 154 4.35 10.10 19.79
N TRP A 155 4.06 9.51 18.65
CA TRP A 155 4.82 8.42 18.05
C TRP A 155 5.14 8.78 16.60
N ALA A 156 6.26 8.25 16.09
CA ALA A 156 6.75 8.54 14.75
C ALA A 156 6.94 10.05 14.50
N VAL A 157 7.53 10.73 15.47
CA VAL A 157 7.84 12.16 15.46
C VAL A 157 8.75 12.49 14.28
N GLN A 158 8.37 13.53 13.54
CA GLN A 158 9.09 14.01 12.37
C GLN A 158 9.80 15.33 12.69
N TYR A 159 11.05 15.48 12.25
CA TYR A 159 11.84 16.72 12.43
C TYR A 159 11.27 17.92 11.65
N GLY A 160 10.31 17.70 10.75
CA GLY A 160 9.66 18.73 9.96
C GLY A 160 8.54 18.17 9.09
N TYR A 161 7.74 19.06 8.53
CA TYR A 161 6.59 18.77 7.67
C TYR A 161 6.68 19.57 6.35
N GLY A 162 5.88 19.20 5.35
CA GLY A 162 5.99 19.70 3.98
C GLY A 162 7.42 19.64 3.45
N LYS A 163 7.85 20.66 2.71
CA LYS A 163 9.23 20.75 2.17
C LYS A 163 10.33 20.69 3.21
N LYS A 164 10.08 21.11 4.46
CA LYS A 164 11.09 21.04 5.54
C LYS A 164 11.30 19.60 6.03
N GLY A 165 10.25 18.77 5.98
CA GLY A 165 10.26 17.35 6.34
C GLY A 165 10.59 16.38 5.20
N GLU A 166 10.55 16.87 3.95
CA GLU A 166 10.93 16.07 2.78
C GLU A 166 12.43 15.75 2.78
N GLY A 167 12.75 14.52 2.41
CA GLY A 167 14.10 14.07 2.10
C GLY A 167 14.16 13.55 0.66
N MET A 168 15.22 13.92 -0.07
CA MET A 168 15.50 13.37 -1.40
C MET A 168 16.96 12.90 -1.49
N LYS A 169 17.19 11.67 -1.94
CA LYS A 169 18.53 11.18 -2.26
C LYS A 169 18.49 10.15 -3.37
N GLN A 170 19.19 10.41 -4.48
CA GLN A 170 19.30 9.47 -5.62
C GLN A 170 17.93 8.96 -6.10
N GLY A 171 16.97 9.88 -6.27
CA GLY A 171 15.60 9.57 -6.69
C GLY A 171 14.71 8.93 -5.60
N ARG A 172 15.21 8.77 -4.36
CA ARG A 172 14.42 8.26 -3.23
C ARG A 172 13.83 9.39 -2.41
N LEU A 173 12.52 9.36 -2.23
CA LEU A 173 11.72 10.35 -1.51
C LEU A 173 11.36 9.85 -0.10
N LEU A 174 11.57 10.70 0.89
CA LEU A 174 11.01 10.56 2.24
C LEU A 174 10.00 11.67 2.45
N THR A 175 8.77 11.33 2.83
CA THR A 175 7.70 12.31 3.05
C THR A 175 7.16 12.18 4.47
N ALA A 176 6.99 13.30 5.16
CA ALA A 176 6.29 13.34 6.45
C ALA A 176 4.77 13.42 6.22
N GLY A 177 4.00 12.79 7.11
CA GLY A 177 2.55 12.86 7.15
C GLY A 177 2.06 12.55 8.55
N MET A 178 0.77 12.25 8.66
CA MET A 178 0.12 11.90 9.92
C MET A 178 -1.00 10.88 9.70
N GLU A 179 -1.15 9.91 10.60
CA GLU A 179 -2.39 9.14 10.73
C GLU A 179 -3.26 9.75 11.82
N TYR A 180 -4.45 10.22 11.44
CA TYR A 180 -5.46 10.75 12.34
C TYR A 180 -6.46 9.64 12.66
N ARG A 181 -6.75 9.46 13.96
CA ARG A 181 -7.55 8.32 14.46
C ARG A 181 -8.76 8.78 15.26
N ASP A 182 -9.89 8.14 15.00
CA ASP A 182 -11.13 8.24 15.79
C ASP A 182 -11.73 6.84 16.02
N SER A 183 -12.12 6.55 17.28
CA SER A 183 -12.62 5.21 17.65
C SER A 183 -13.97 4.83 17.04
N ALA A 184 -14.78 5.82 16.63
CA ALA A 184 -16.06 5.62 15.96
C ALA A 184 -15.90 5.78 14.44
N GLN A 185 -15.36 6.92 14.00
CA GLN A 185 -15.35 7.34 12.60
C GLN A 185 -14.34 6.57 11.75
N GLY A 186 -13.26 6.11 12.36
CA GLY A 186 -12.17 5.38 11.72
C GLY A 186 -10.87 6.16 11.64
N HIS A 187 -10.00 5.75 10.72
CA HIS A 187 -8.65 6.28 10.59
C HIS A 187 -8.43 6.87 9.19
N ILE A 188 -7.64 7.93 9.10
CA ILE A 188 -7.25 8.58 7.84
C ILE A 188 -5.77 8.91 7.85
N ASN A 189 -5.12 8.77 6.69
CA ASN A 189 -3.74 9.20 6.48
C ASN A 189 -3.73 10.56 5.77
N LEU A 190 -2.92 11.47 6.27
CA LEU A 190 -2.77 12.83 5.80
C LEU A 190 -1.31 13.00 5.35
N LEU A 191 -1.06 13.00 4.03
CA LEU A 191 0.30 12.91 3.49
C LEU A 191 0.79 14.26 2.99
N GLY A 192 2.05 14.61 3.28
CA GLY A 192 2.76 15.75 2.66
C GLY A 192 2.24 17.14 3.03
N MET A 193 1.37 17.23 4.03
CA MET A 193 0.94 18.47 4.66
C MET A 193 2.13 19.29 5.21
N PRO A 194 2.06 20.64 5.19
CA PRO A 194 3.13 21.51 5.70
C PRO A 194 3.18 21.58 7.22
N GLU A 195 2.15 21.12 7.92
CA GLU A 195 1.99 21.15 9.37
C GLU A 195 1.07 20.02 9.84
N ILE A 196 1.18 19.66 11.13
CA ILE A 196 0.25 18.73 11.78
C ILE A 196 -1.15 19.33 11.81
N VAL A 197 -2.17 18.54 11.48
CA VAL A 197 -3.57 18.95 11.64
C VAL A 197 -4.00 18.72 13.10
N GLN A 198 -4.39 19.80 13.77
CA GLN A 198 -4.89 19.79 15.14
C GLN A 198 -6.43 19.75 15.18
N PRO A 199 -7.04 19.08 16.18
CA PRO A 199 -6.39 18.21 17.18
C PRO A 199 -5.76 16.97 16.55
N ILE A 200 -4.82 16.29 17.21
CA ILE A 200 -4.09 15.16 16.60
C ILE A 200 -4.83 13.79 16.62
N MET A 201 -6.04 13.76 17.17
CA MET A 201 -6.94 12.58 17.20
C MET A 201 -8.33 13.03 17.67
N ALA A 202 -9.33 12.16 17.49
CA ALA A 202 -10.66 12.31 18.06
C ALA A 202 -11.14 10.98 18.68
N GLY A 203 -12.27 11.02 19.40
CA GLY A 203 -13.03 9.84 19.81
C GLY A 203 -12.33 8.85 20.76
N THR A 204 -11.15 9.17 21.27
CA THR A 204 -10.31 8.25 22.05
C THR A 204 -9.98 8.85 23.42
N ARG A 205 -9.88 8.05 24.48
CA ARG A 205 -9.61 8.51 25.87
C ARG A 205 -10.55 9.60 26.38
N GLY A 206 -11.84 9.46 26.11
CA GLY A 206 -12.84 10.46 26.53
C GLY A 206 -12.78 11.76 25.74
N LEU A 207 -12.06 11.81 24.61
CA LEU A 207 -12.23 12.91 23.65
C LEU A 207 -13.56 12.72 22.89
N PRO A 208 -14.23 13.82 22.52
CA PRO A 208 -15.41 13.75 21.66
C PRO A 208 -15.04 13.20 20.29
N ASN A 209 -16.02 12.64 19.57
CA ASN A 209 -15.90 12.23 18.17
C ASN A 209 -15.94 13.46 17.25
N TYR A 210 -15.04 14.41 17.49
CA TYR A 210 -14.95 15.69 16.80
C TYR A 210 -13.49 16.18 16.75
N PRO A 211 -13.02 16.84 15.67
CA PRO A 211 -13.70 17.10 14.40
C PRO A 211 -14.13 15.85 13.62
N THR A 212 -15.03 16.04 12.65
CA THR A 212 -15.44 14.99 11.71
C THR A 212 -14.28 14.61 10.79
N LEU A 213 -14.12 13.34 10.41
CA LEU A 213 -13.06 12.94 9.47
C LEU A 213 -13.19 13.66 8.13
N GLU A 214 -14.42 13.87 7.65
CA GLU A 214 -14.75 14.72 6.50
C GLU A 214 -14.03 16.08 6.57
N SER A 215 -14.18 16.80 7.69
CA SER A 215 -13.59 18.12 7.87
C SER A 215 -12.06 18.08 7.90
N VAL A 216 -11.47 17.04 8.48
CA VAL A 216 -10.02 16.83 8.57
C VAL A 216 -9.43 16.48 7.19
N LEU A 217 -10.10 15.63 6.42
CA LEU A 217 -9.74 15.29 5.03
C LEU A 217 -9.78 16.56 4.15
N ARG A 218 -10.83 17.37 4.26
CA ARG A 218 -10.92 18.65 3.53
C ARG A 218 -9.86 19.65 3.95
N ARG A 219 -9.56 19.76 5.25
CA ARG A 219 -8.48 20.62 5.74
C ARG A 219 -7.14 20.20 5.14
N THR A 220 -6.87 18.90 5.06
CA THR A 220 -5.66 18.37 4.42
C THR A 220 -5.56 18.77 2.96
N SER A 221 -6.67 18.70 2.20
CA SER A 221 -6.72 19.20 0.82
C SER A 221 -6.42 20.69 0.72
N LYS A 222 -6.99 21.51 1.61
CA LYS A 222 -6.72 22.97 1.67
C LYS A 222 -5.27 23.29 1.98
N LEU A 223 -4.59 22.41 2.71
CA LEU A 223 -3.15 22.48 3.00
C LEU A 223 -2.29 21.86 1.89
N HIS A 224 -2.87 21.54 0.72
CA HIS A 224 -2.21 20.88 -0.40
C HIS A 224 -1.63 19.49 -0.11
N GLY A 225 -2.00 18.89 1.03
CA GLY A 225 -1.69 17.49 1.35
C GLY A 225 -2.60 16.52 0.59
N LEU A 226 -2.30 15.23 0.69
CA LEU A 226 -3.10 14.15 0.12
C LEU A 226 -3.91 13.47 1.24
N PRO A 227 -5.24 13.66 1.31
CA PRO A 227 -6.11 12.97 2.25
C PRO A 227 -6.47 11.57 1.78
N VAL A 228 -6.25 10.57 2.62
CA VAL A 228 -6.46 9.15 2.30
C VAL A 228 -7.26 8.47 3.41
N VAL A 229 -8.28 7.69 3.06
CA VAL A 229 -8.92 6.79 4.05
C VAL A 229 -7.98 5.63 4.35
N ALA A 230 -7.63 5.42 5.61
CA ALA A 230 -6.72 4.34 6.01
C ALA A 230 -7.46 2.99 6.12
N HIS A 231 -6.73 1.89 5.91
CA HIS A 231 -7.20 0.52 6.15
C HIS A 231 -8.52 0.17 5.44
N GLY A 232 -8.81 0.77 4.30
CA GLY A 232 -10.05 0.62 3.54
C GLY A 232 -11.31 1.08 4.28
N GLY A 233 -11.15 1.89 5.34
CA GLY A 233 -12.24 2.28 6.23
C GLY A 233 -12.76 1.14 7.10
N SER A 234 -11.97 0.08 7.32
CA SER A 234 -12.39 -1.10 8.09
C SER A 234 -12.27 -0.96 9.61
N LEU A 235 -11.64 0.13 10.08
CA LEU A 235 -11.46 0.41 11.51
C LEU A 235 -12.45 1.48 11.98
N GLY A 236 -13.01 1.30 13.19
CA GLY A 236 -13.98 2.20 13.81
C GLY A 236 -15.27 1.46 14.20
N ARG A 237 -15.97 1.95 15.23
CA ARG A 237 -17.26 1.38 15.67
C ARG A 237 -18.39 1.61 14.66
N SER A 238 -18.35 2.73 13.93
CA SER A 238 -19.32 3.11 12.90
C SER A 238 -18.60 3.96 11.85
N THR A 239 -17.79 3.30 11.03
CA THR A 239 -16.87 3.92 10.08
C THR A 239 -17.57 4.88 9.11
N THR A 240 -16.95 6.04 8.86
CA THR A 240 -17.52 7.11 8.02
C THR A 240 -17.07 7.05 6.56
N VAL A 241 -16.36 5.99 6.15
CA VAL A 241 -15.80 5.87 4.78
C VAL A 241 -16.81 6.10 3.64
N MET A 242 -18.05 5.62 3.76
CA MET A 242 -19.10 5.86 2.76
C MET A 242 -19.53 7.33 2.75
N LEU A 243 -19.73 7.92 3.93
CA LEU A 243 -20.04 9.33 4.10
C LEU A 243 -18.98 10.21 3.45
N ASP A 244 -17.72 10.04 3.87
CA ASP A 244 -16.57 10.83 3.40
C ASP A 244 -16.38 10.67 1.89
N GLY A 245 -16.49 9.43 1.40
CA GLY A 245 -16.36 9.09 -0.01
C GLY A 245 -17.48 9.68 -0.87
N ILE A 246 -18.73 9.67 -0.42
CA ILE A 246 -19.86 10.26 -1.16
C ILE A 246 -19.76 11.79 -1.18
N LEU A 247 -19.26 12.39 -0.11
CA LEU A 247 -19.07 13.84 -0.04
C LEU A 247 -17.82 14.33 -0.77
N GLY A 248 -16.96 13.45 -1.27
CA GLY A 248 -15.78 13.85 -2.03
C GLY A 248 -14.68 14.44 -1.16
N ALA A 249 -14.54 13.97 0.08
CA ALA A 249 -13.53 14.46 1.02
C ALA A 249 -12.14 13.83 0.86
N PRO A 250 -11.99 12.51 0.64
CA PRO A 250 -10.67 11.91 0.39
C PRO A 250 -10.23 12.09 -1.08
N GLU A 251 -8.95 11.86 -1.35
CA GLU A 251 -8.41 11.71 -2.71
C GLU A 251 -8.07 10.24 -3.05
N ALA A 252 -7.94 9.39 -2.03
CA ALA A 252 -7.58 7.97 -2.20
C ALA A 252 -8.10 7.09 -1.05
N ILE A 253 -8.12 5.78 -1.29
CA ILE A 253 -8.46 4.76 -0.27
C ILE A 253 -7.30 3.78 -0.15
N GLU A 254 -6.78 3.57 1.06
CA GLU A 254 -5.75 2.58 1.34
C GLU A 254 -6.37 1.17 1.31
N ILE A 255 -6.24 0.47 0.19
CA ILE A 255 -6.82 -0.87 0.04
C ILE A 255 -5.90 -1.98 0.50
N GLY A 256 -4.60 -1.71 0.69
CA GLY A 256 -3.60 -2.69 1.12
C GLY A 256 -2.76 -2.14 2.27
N ASN A 257 -2.76 -2.83 3.41
CA ASN A 257 -2.00 -2.44 4.59
C ASN A 257 -1.40 -3.66 5.28
N SER A 258 -0.15 -4.01 4.94
CA SER A 258 0.51 -5.28 5.31
C SER A 258 -0.37 -6.54 5.16
N HIS A 259 -1.17 -6.84 6.18
CA HIS A 259 -2.04 -8.00 6.33
C HIS A 259 -3.50 -7.76 5.93
N LEU A 260 -3.91 -6.49 5.82
CA LEU A 260 -5.23 -6.08 5.38
C LEU A 260 -5.24 -5.84 3.88
N PHE A 261 -6.25 -6.38 3.21
CA PHE A 261 -6.53 -6.09 1.82
C PHE A 261 -8.04 -5.95 1.61
N SER A 262 -8.51 -4.69 1.72
CA SER A 262 -9.92 -4.32 1.88
C SER A 262 -10.47 -3.68 0.61
N LEU A 263 -11.21 -4.47 -0.18
CA LEU A 263 -11.77 -4.01 -1.46
C LEU A 263 -13.22 -3.54 -1.37
N GLU A 264 -13.99 -3.97 -0.38
CA GLU A 264 -15.44 -3.83 -0.34
C GLU A 264 -15.93 -2.37 -0.38
N ASN A 265 -15.44 -1.55 0.55
CA ASN A 265 -15.80 -0.13 0.59
C ASN A 265 -15.33 0.61 -0.67
N TRP A 266 -14.12 0.29 -1.13
CA TRP A 266 -13.55 0.90 -2.33
C TRP A 266 -14.35 0.55 -3.58
N TYR A 267 -14.63 -0.73 -3.83
CA TYR A 267 -15.47 -1.18 -4.95
C TYR A 267 -16.88 -0.60 -4.89
N THR A 268 -17.47 -0.48 -3.71
CA THR A 268 -18.78 0.16 -3.55
C THR A 268 -18.72 1.64 -3.97
N LEU A 269 -17.69 2.39 -3.55
CA LEU A 269 -17.48 3.77 -4.01
C LEU A 269 -17.27 3.85 -5.54
N LEU A 270 -16.53 2.90 -6.14
CA LEU A 270 -16.36 2.81 -7.60
C LEU A 270 -17.67 2.50 -8.33
N ASN A 271 -18.49 1.60 -7.78
CA ASN A 271 -19.82 1.26 -8.29
C ASN A 271 -20.80 2.44 -8.18
N LEU A 272 -20.53 3.37 -7.27
CA LEU A 272 -21.21 4.65 -7.16
C LEU A 272 -20.50 5.76 -7.97
N GLY A 273 -19.51 5.44 -8.80
CA GLY A 273 -18.87 6.40 -9.69
C GLY A 273 -17.92 7.39 -9.01
N TYR A 274 -17.43 7.09 -7.81
CA TYR A 274 -16.37 7.85 -7.13
C TYR A 274 -15.01 7.17 -7.37
N PRO A 275 -14.18 7.68 -8.30
CA PRO A 275 -13.02 6.96 -8.84
C PRO A 275 -11.76 7.12 -7.97
N TYR A 276 -11.87 6.81 -6.68
CA TYR A 276 -10.74 6.96 -5.76
C TYR A 276 -9.60 6.02 -6.14
N SER A 277 -8.39 6.55 -6.09
CA SER A 277 -7.19 5.75 -6.35
C SER A 277 -6.88 4.82 -5.19
N PRO A 278 -6.38 3.60 -5.46
CA PRO A 278 -5.91 2.70 -4.42
C PRO A 278 -4.54 3.16 -3.89
N VAL A 279 -4.38 3.10 -2.57
CA VAL A 279 -3.11 3.33 -1.85
C VAL A 279 -2.73 2.06 -1.11
N ALA A 280 -1.43 1.88 -0.86
CA ALA A 280 -0.95 0.79 -0.03
C ALA A 280 0.31 1.15 0.77
N GLY A 281 0.45 0.50 1.93
CA GLY A 281 1.61 0.64 2.82
C GLY A 281 1.73 -0.53 3.78
N THR A 282 2.67 -0.44 4.72
CA THR A 282 2.92 -1.53 5.67
C THR A 282 2.39 -1.30 7.08
N ASP A 283 2.13 -0.05 7.49
CA ASP A 283 1.81 0.30 8.88
C ASP A 283 2.86 -0.26 9.88
N LEU A 284 4.12 -0.36 9.43
CA LEU A 284 5.21 -0.75 10.31
C LEU A 284 5.31 0.25 11.48
N PRO A 285 5.60 -0.21 12.71
CA PRO A 285 6.13 -1.54 13.06
C PRO A 285 5.04 -2.60 13.33
N ASN A 286 3.77 -2.41 12.95
CA ASN A 286 2.76 -3.46 13.09
C ASN A 286 3.10 -4.64 12.16
N PHE A 287 3.07 -5.86 12.72
CA PHE A 287 3.36 -7.10 11.98
C PHE A 287 4.68 -7.01 11.18
N PRO A 288 5.82 -6.81 11.86
CA PRO A 288 7.08 -6.53 11.19
C PRO A 288 7.72 -7.76 10.54
N GLU A 289 7.19 -8.96 10.81
CA GLU A 289 7.70 -10.20 10.28
C GLU A 289 7.58 -10.27 8.75
N ARG A 290 8.56 -10.85 8.07
CA ARG A 290 8.61 -10.97 6.62
C ARG A 290 9.11 -12.36 6.22
N ASP A 291 8.56 -12.92 5.15
CA ASP A 291 9.21 -14.05 4.49
C ASP A 291 10.56 -13.58 3.92
N TRP A 292 11.49 -14.50 3.71
CA TRP A 292 12.87 -14.23 3.26
C TRP A 292 12.95 -13.43 1.93
N TRP A 293 11.93 -13.52 1.08
CA TRP A 293 11.85 -12.81 -0.21
C TRP A 293 11.16 -11.44 -0.10
N GLN A 294 10.38 -11.19 0.95
CA GLN A 294 9.63 -9.95 1.09
C GLN A 294 10.52 -8.81 1.56
N PRO A 295 10.42 -7.63 0.94
CA PRO A 295 10.98 -6.41 1.48
C PRO A 295 10.49 -6.13 2.90
N PHE A 296 11.31 -5.53 3.75
CA PHE A 296 10.86 -5.07 5.05
C PHE A 296 9.97 -3.82 4.88
N LEU A 297 10.56 -2.76 4.34
CA LEU A 297 9.86 -1.56 3.89
C LEU A 297 9.13 -1.86 2.57
N GLY A 298 7.85 -1.50 2.51
CA GLY A 298 7.01 -1.76 1.35
C GLY A 298 6.80 -3.26 1.07
N GLY A 299 6.71 -4.12 2.10
CA GLY A 299 6.27 -5.52 1.90
C GLY A 299 4.87 -5.59 1.26
N MET A 300 4.02 -4.64 1.62
CA MET A 300 2.85 -4.20 0.86
C MET A 300 3.17 -2.77 0.38
N ARG A 301 3.08 -2.53 -0.94
CA ARG A 301 3.49 -1.26 -1.55
C ARG A 301 2.57 -0.88 -2.70
N MET A 302 2.75 0.32 -3.20
CA MET A 302 2.13 0.79 -4.45
C MET A 302 3.19 1.23 -5.45
N TYR A 303 2.81 1.31 -6.72
CA TYR A 303 3.61 1.87 -7.79
C TYR A 303 2.81 2.97 -8.47
N VAL A 304 3.42 4.14 -8.62
CA VAL A 304 2.80 5.31 -9.24
C VAL A 304 3.61 5.75 -10.44
N ASP A 305 2.97 5.87 -11.61
CA ASP A 305 3.63 6.43 -12.79
C ASP A 305 3.72 7.96 -12.69
N THR A 306 4.92 8.44 -12.39
CA THR A 306 5.25 9.87 -12.30
C THR A 306 5.74 10.44 -13.64
N ARG A 307 5.76 9.65 -14.72
CA ARG A 307 6.40 9.99 -16.00
C ARG A 307 7.87 10.37 -15.84
N GLY A 308 8.54 9.76 -14.85
CA GLY A 308 9.95 10.01 -14.56
C GLY A 308 10.23 11.28 -13.74
N ALA A 309 9.19 12.06 -13.38
CA ALA A 309 9.36 13.19 -12.48
C ALA A 309 9.56 12.75 -11.03
N ASP A 310 10.35 13.52 -10.27
CA ASP A 310 10.69 13.25 -8.88
C ASP A 310 9.92 14.15 -7.91
N GLY A 311 9.86 13.73 -6.64
CA GLY A 311 9.29 14.50 -5.54
C GLY A 311 7.80 14.21 -5.28
N PHE A 312 7.34 14.70 -4.12
CA PHE A 312 5.99 14.41 -3.61
C PHE A 312 4.88 14.90 -4.55
N GLU A 313 5.03 16.05 -5.16
CA GLU A 313 4.01 16.61 -6.07
C GLU A 313 3.84 15.77 -7.34
N ALA A 314 4.93 15.30 -7.94
CA ALA A 314 4.88 14.41 -9.10
C ALA A 314 4.23 13.06 -8.75
N TRP A 315 4.56 12.52 -7.57
CA TRP A 315 3.94 11.31 -7.04
C TRP A 315 2.44 11.50 -6.79
N LYS A 316 2.05 12.58 -6.11
CA LYS A 316 0.65 12.93 -5.84
C LYS A 316 -0.15 13.08 -7.14
N GLU A 317 0.41 13.74 -8.16
CA GLU A 317 -0.24 13.92 -9.45
C GLU A 317 -0.40 12.61 -10.25
N GLY A 318 0.59 11.70 -10.19
CA GLY A 318 0.47 10.35 -10.75
C GLY A 318 -0.69 9.57 -10.13
N LEU A 319 -0.79 9.62 -8.80
CA LEU A 319 -1.86 9.01 -8.03
C LEU A 319 -3.22 9.61 -8.40
N LYS A 320 -3.40 10.93 -8.38
CA LYS A 320 -4.67 11.59 -8.72
C LYS A 320 -5.18 11.25 -10.12
N LYS A 321 -4.28 10.98 -11.06
CA LYS A 321 -4.59 10.54 -12.42
C LYS A 321 -4.94 9.04 -12.54
N GLY A 322 -5.00 8.31 -11.43
CA GLY A 322 -5.30 6.88 -11.41
C GLY A 322 -4.22 6.01 -12.07
N ARG A 323 -2.98 6.50 -12.15
CA ARG A 323 -1.85 5.76 -12.75
C ARG A 323 -1.10 5.01 -11.67
N VAL A 324 -1.79 4.08 -11.05
CA VAL A 324 -1.34 3.39 -9.83
C VAL A 324 -1.75 1.93 -9.82
N PHE A 325 -0.89 1.07 -9.28
CA PHE A 325 -1.29 -0.27 -8.85
C PHE A 325 -0.67 -0.58 -7.48
N VAL A 326 -1.33 -1.44 -6.70
CA VAL A 326 -0.84 -1.92 -5.41
C VAL A 326 -0.31 -3.35 -5.56
N SER A 327 0.68 -3.73 -4.75
CA SER A 327 1.32 -5.05 -4.82
C SER A 327 2.03 -5.43 -3.51
N SER A 328 1.95 -6.71 -3.16
CA SER A 328 2.80 -7.37 -2.17
C SER A 328 3.69 -8.48 -2.76
N GLY A 329 3.91 -8.43 -4.08
CA GLY A 329 4.80 -9.37 -4.78
C GLY A 329 4.63 -9.32 -6.31
N PRO A 330 3.49 -9.78 -6.87
CA PRO A 330 3.26 -9.76 -8.31
C PRO A 330 3.25 -8.33 -8.86
N LEU A 331 3.88 -8.11 -10.02
CA LEU A 331 3.95 -6.79 -10.64
C LEU A 331 3.11 -6.76 -11.91
N LEU A 332 2.29 -5.71 -12.04
CA LEU A 332 1.60 -5.38 -13.27
C LEU A 332 2.62 -4.83 -14.27
N THR A 333 2.87 -5.54 -15.36
CA THR A 333 3.84 -5.12 -16.39
C THR A 333 3.18 -4.37 -17.52
N GLU A 334 1.90 -4.61 -17.75
CA GLU A 334 1.09 -3.91 -18.75
C GLU A 334 -0.40 -4.02 -18.42
N PHE A 335 -1.15 -2.94 -18.66
CA PHE A 335 -2.62 -2.97 -18.65
C PHE A 335 -3.13 -1.89 -19.60
N LYS A 336 -3.93 -2.31 -20.58
CA LYS A 336 -4.50 -1.49 -21.63
C LYS A 336 -5.99 -1.72 -21.73
N VAL A 337 -6.73 -0.63 -21.88
CA VAL A 337 -8.16 -0.62 -22.18
C VAL A 337 -8.38 0.23 -23.43
N ALA A 338 -9.02 -0.35 -24.45
CA ALA A 338 -9.12 0.23 -25.80
C ALA A 338 -7.75 0.66 -26.38
N GLY A 339 -6.71 -0.15 -26.16
CA GLY A 339 -5.35 0.10 -26.65
C GLY A 339 -4.56 1.19 -25.91
N LYS A 340 -5.17 1.89 -24.95
CA LYS A 340 -4.51 2.93 -24.14
C LYS A 340 -4.09 2.37 -22.79
N SER A 341 -2.91 2.77 -22.29
CA SER A 341 -2.47 2.43 -20.93
C SER A 341 -3.51 2.86 -19.91
N PHE A 342 -3.72 2.01 -18.91
CA PHE A 342 -4.73 2.26 -17.89
C PHE A 342 -4.42 3.55 -17.09
N ALA A 343 -5.41 4.42 -17.00
CA ALA A 343 -5.37 5.65 -16.20
C ALA A 343 -6.79 6.22 -16.09
N GLY A 344 -7.26 6.49 -14.88
CA GLY A 344 -8.45 7.31 -14.63
C GLY A 344 -9.71 6.89 -15.42
N SER A 345 -10.13 7.73 -16.38
CA SER A 345 -11.40 7.58 -17.10
C SER A 345 -11.24 7.50 -18.62
N MET A 346 -12.12 6.73 -19.26
CA MET A 346 -12.26 6.55 -20.69
C MET A 346 -13.72 6.80 -21.13
N PRO A 347 -14.04 7.95 -21.74
CA PRO A 347 -15.39 8.24 -22.22
C PRO A 347 -15.69 7.54 -23.55
N LEU A 348 -16.92 7.06 -23.69
CA LEU A 348 -17.50 6.44 -24.89
C LEU A 348 -18.77 7.20 -25.31
N TYR A 349 -18.96 7.39 -26.61
CA TYR A 349 -20.13 8.09 -27.15
C TYR A 349 -21.38 7.19 -27.24
N SER A 350 -21.18 5.89 -27.40
CA SER A 350 -22.23 4.89 -27.51
C SER A 350 -21.74 3.55 -26.98
N ALA A 351 -22.67 2.59 -26.85
CA ALA A 351 -22.31 1.21 -26.61
C ALA A 351 -21.33 0.71 -27.68
N GLN A 352 -20.26 0.04 -27.25
CA GLN A 352 -19.25 -0.49 -28.15
C GLN A 352 -18.43 -1.61 -27.52
N SER A 353 -17.69 -2.32 -28.35
CA SER A 353 -16.80 -3.39 -27.93
C SER A 353 -15.41 -2.84 -27.59
N VAL A 354 -14.97 -3.05 -26.35
CA VAL A 354 -13.71 -2.56 -25.79
C VAL A 354 -12.72 -3.71 -25.69
N ALA A 355 -11.55 -3.57 -26.31
CA ALA A 355 -10.44 -4.51 -26.16
C ALA A 355 -9.71 -4.26 -24.84
N ILE A 356 -9.42 -5.33 -24.11
CA ILE A 356 -8.69 -5.31 -22.84
C ILE A 356 -7.51 -6.26 -22.94
N TYR A 357 -6.34 -5.74 -22.57
CA TYR A 357 -5.10 -6.50 -22.47
C TYR A 357 -4.45 -6.22 -21.13
N ALA A 358 -3.99 -7.24 -20.42
CA ALA A 358 -3.19 -7.06 -19.23
C ALA A 358 -2.13 -8.15 -19.06
N GLU A 359 -1.04 -7.81 -18.40
CA GLU A 359 0.06 -8.72 -18.12
C GLU A 359 0.56 -8.51 -16.69
N VAL A 360 0.65 -9.61 -15.93
CA VAL A 360 1.22 -9.64 -14.58
C VAL A 360 2.35 -10.68 -14.56
N ALA A 361 3.40 -10.40 -13.78
CA ALA A 361 4.50 -11.33 -13.58
C ALA A 361 5.02 -11.33 -12.15
N SER A 362 5.58 -12.48 -11.74
CA SER A 362 6.30 -12.64 -10.48
C SER A 362 7.43 -13.67 -10.64
N PRO A 363 8.45 -13.68 -9.75
CA PRO A 363 9.33 -14.83 -9.61
C PRO A 363 8.53 -16.11 -9.36
N ALA A 364 8.96 -17.22 -9.95
CA ALA A 364 8.25 -18.50 -9.88
C ALA A 364 8.06 -18.99 -8.43
N ASP A 365 9.05 -18.76 -7.57
CA ASP A 365 8.99 -19.08 -6.13
C ASP A 365 7.93 -18.29 -5.35
N LEU A 366 7.42 -17.19 -5.92
CA LEU A 366 6.29 -16.42 -5.35
C LEU A 366 4.92 -16.93 -5.85
N GLY A 367 4.94 -17.91 -6.76
CA GLY A 367 3.82 -18.70 -7.26
C GLY A 367 2.53 -17.93 -7.50
N LEU A 368 2.44 -17.25 -8.64
CA LEU A 368 1.19 -16.62 -9.10
C LEU A 368 0.11 -17.69 -9.32
N THR A 369 -1.00 -17.60 -8.58
CA THR A 369 -2.08 -18.60 -8.54
C THR A 369 -3.32 -18.16 -9.31
N SER A 370 -3.61 -16.86 -9.38
CA SER A 370 -4.76 -16.33 -10.12
C SER A 370 -4.47 -14.98 -10.78
N PHE A 371 -5.15 -14.73 -11.91
CA PHE A 371 -5.20 -13.43 -12.57
C PHE A 371 -6.60 -13.20 -13.13
N GLU A 372 -7.25 -12.13 -12.67
CA GLU A 372 -8.67 -11.89 -12.90
C GLU A 372 -8.89 -10.52 -13.55
N LEU A 373 -9.81 -10.48 -14.52
CA LEU A 373 -10.40 -9.24 -15.01
C LEU A 373 -11.64 -8.93 -14.17
N ILE A 374 -11.70 -7.72 -13.63
CA ILE A 374 -12.79 -7.26 -12.78
C ILE A 374 -13.63 -6.24 -13.55
N GLN A 375 -14.95 -6.40 -13.52
CA GLN A 375 -15.92 -5.41 -13.97
C GLN A 375 -16.93 -5.16 -12.84
N ASN A 376 -17.09 -3.89 -12.43
CA ASN A 376 -18.05 -3.49 -11.39
C ASN A 376 -17.96 -4.33 -10.09
N GLY A 377 -16.75 -4.72 -9.72
CA GLY A 377 -16.45 -5.48 -8.51
C GLY A 377 -16.54 -7.00 -8.65
N ARG A 378 -16.92 -7.51 -9.83
CA ARG A 378 -17.07 -8.94 -10.11
C ARG A 378 -15.99 -9.42 -11.07
N SER A 379 -15.46 -10.61 -10.80
CA SER A 379 -14.57 -11.31 -11.73
C SER A 379 -15.37 -11.75 -12.95
N ILE A 380 -14.86 -11.48 -14.14
CA ILE A 380 -15.49 -11.87 -15.40
C ILE A 380 -14.56 -12.78 -16.21
N PRO A 381 -15.11 -13.70 -17.03
CA PRO A 381 -14.30 -14.58 -17.86
C PRO A 381 -13.39 -13.80 -18.80
N ALA A 382 -12.15 -14.26 -18.95
CA ALA A 382 -11.17 -13.72 -19.88
C ALA A 382 -10.25 -14.84 -20.41
N THR A 383 -9.67 -14.65 -21.59
CA THR A 383 -8.68 -15.60 -22.12
C THR A 383 -7.36 -15.38 -21.40
N LEU A 384 -6.88 -16.43 -20.73
CA LEU A 384 -5.64 -16.40 -19.94
C LEU A 384 -4.57 -17.27 -20.59
N LYS A 385 -3.34 -16.75 -20.66
CA LYS A 385 -2.15 -17.51 -21.06
C LYS A 385 -1.09 -17.40 -19.97
N LYS A 386 -0.76 -18.54 -19.34
CA LYS A 386 0.33 -18.66 -18.39
C LYS A 386 1.61 -19.08 -19.12
N ILE A 387 2.71 -18.38 -18.85
CA ILE A 387 4.03 -18.64 -19.42
C ILE A 387 5.02 -18.69 -18.26
N GLU A 388 5.76 -19.78 -18.16
CA GLU A 388 6.86 -19.92 -17.21
C GLU A 388 8.19 -19.99 -17.98
N SER A 389 9.11 -19.09 -17.65
CA SER A 389 10.41 -19.05 -18.32
C SER A 389 11.42 -18.35 -17.44
N GLN A 390 12.65 -18.88 -17.39
CA GLN A 390 13.76 -18.31 -16.66
C GLN A 390 13.40 -17.92 -15.21
N GLY A 391 12.72 -18.79 -14.46
CA GLY A 391 12.36 -18.51 -13.06
C GLY A 391 11.31 -17.41 -12.85
N LEU A 392 10.58 -17.02 -13.90
CA LEU A 392 9.44 -16.11 -13.83
C LEU A 392 8.16 -16.85 -14.23
N VAL A 393 7.06 -16.46 -13.61
CA VAL A 393 5.69 -16.84 -14.01
C VAL A 393 5.01 -15.57 -14.52
N ARG A 394 4.45 -15.63 -15.72
CA ARG A 394 3.76 -14.52 -16.38
C ARG A 394 2.37 -14.95 -16.81
N TRP A 395 1.37 -14.15 -16.50
CA TRP A 395 0.01 -14.34 -16.99
C TRP A 395 -0.36 -13.18 -17.90
N ARG A 396 -0.89 -13.53 -19.07
CA ARG A 396 -1.48 -12.60 -20.02
C ARG A 396 -2.98 -12.79 -20.02
N LEU A 397 -3.69 -11.67 -20.05
CA LEU A 397 -5.13 -11.61 -20.12
C LEU A 397 -5.51 -10.82 -21.36
N GLU A 398 -6.32 -11.44 -22.22
CA GLU A 398 -6.88 -10.82 -23.41
C GLU A 398 -8.40 -11.01 -23.40
N ASN A 399 -9.14 -9.93 -23.65
CA ASN A 399 -10.59 -10.01 -23.76
C ASN A 399 -11.14 -8.88 -24.64
N ARG A 400 -12.33 -9.10 -25.20
CA ARG A 400 -13.09 -8.06 -25.91
C ARG A 400 -14.51 -8.02 -25.37
N ILE A 401 -14.86 -6.93 -24.71
CA ILE A 401 -16.09 -6.83 -23.92
C ILE A 401 -17.02 -5.81 -24.56
N ARG A 402 -18.28 -6.19 -24.74
CA ARG A 402 -19.33 -5.23 -25.09
C ARG A 402 -19.70 -4.41 -23.86
N VAL A 403 -19.61 -3.09 -23.97
CA VAL A 403 -19.92 -2.14 -22.90
C VAL A 403 -21.17 -1.38 -23.32
N ASP A 404 -22.31 -1.74 -22.74
CA ASP A 404 -23.61 -1.14 -23.02
C ASP A 404 -24.01 -0.06 -22.00
N GLU A 405 -23.38 -0.09 -20.81
CA GLU A 405 -23.59 0.87 -19.72
C GLU A 405 -22.25 1.32 -19.13
N SER A 406 -22.26 2.47 -18.43
CA SER A 406 -21.07 2.95 -17.72
C SER A 406 -20.63 1.94 -16.68
N CYS A 407 -19.37 1.53 -16.73
CA CYS A 407 -18.78 0.54 -15.84
C CYS A 407 -17.35 0.94 -15.48
N TRP A 408 -16.66 0.10 -14.71
CA TRP A 408 -15.22 0.21 -14.56
C TRP A 408 -14.56 -1.15 -14.72
N PHE A 409 -13.32 -1.13 -15.20
CA PHE A 409 -12.47 -2.32 -15.32
C PHE A 409 -11.24 -2.19 -14.43
N ALA A 410 -10.85 -3.29 -13.80
CA ALA A 410 -9.56 -3.42 -13.14
C ALA A 410 -9.02 -4.83 -13.33
N VAL A 411 -7.75 -5.04 -13.02
CA VAL A 411 -7.18 -6.38 -12.94
C VAL A 411 -6.61 -6.62 -11.56
N ARG A 412 -6.74 -7.86 -11.08
CA ARG A 412 -6.12 -8.28 -9.82
C ARG A 412 -5.49 -9.64 -9.96
N ALA A 413 -4.45 -9.89 -9.17
CA ALA A 413 -3.76 -11.16 -9.15
C ALA A 413 -3.46 -11.61 -7.72
N GLN A 414 -3.37 -12.92 -7.52
CA GLN A 414 -2.98 -13.52 -6.24
C GLN A 414 -1.81 -14.47 -6.46
N GLY A 415 -0.91 -14.53 -5.48
CA GLY A 415 0.20 -15.45 -5.41
C GLY A 415 0.08 -16.43 -4.24
N ILE A 416 1.22 -17.00 -3.83
CA ILE A 416 1.25 -17.91 -2.69
C ILE A 416 0.87 -17.20 -1.38
N PRO A 417 0.41 -17.95 -0.37
CA PRO A 417 0.32 -17.44 0.98
C PRO A 417 1.68 -17.00 1.53
N ILE A 418 1.70 -15.81 2.09
CA ILE A 418 2.76 -15.23 2.93
C ILE A 418 2.78 -15.99 4.26
N ARG A 419 3.86 -16.75 4.49
CA ARG A 419 3.92 -17.72 5.61
C ARG A 419 3.93 -17.03 6.97
N VAL A 420 4.64 -15.91 7.09
CA VAL A 420 4.66 -15.14 8.36
C VAL A 420 3.30 -14.59 8.75
N LEU A 421 2.47 -14.18 7.79
CA LEU A 421 1.12 -13.67 8.05
C LEU A 421 0.14 -14.78 8.44
N GLN A 422 0.31 -16.00 7.91
CA GLN A 422 -0.45 -17.17 8.36
C GLN A 422 -0.25 -17.45 9.85
N ARG A 423 0.95 -17.20 10.39
CA ARG A 423 1.29 -17.44 11.79
C ARG A 423 0.86 -16.31 12.72
N ALA A 424 0.89 -15.06 12.24
CA ALA A 424 0.61 -13.88 13.06
C ALA A 424 -0.89 -13.59 13.24
N LEU A 425 -1.75 -14.08 12.33
CA LEU A 425 -3.19 -13.77 12.31
C LEU A 425 -4.00 -14.96 12.82
N LEU A 426 -4.07 -15.13 14.15
CA LEU A 426 -4.76 -16.28 14.78
C LEU A 426 -6.28 -16.29 14.54
N THR A 427 -6.90 -15.14 14.23
CA THR A 427 -8.33 -15.03 13.91
C THR A 427 -8.52 -14.41 12.52
N PRO A 428 -8.98 -15.16 11.50
CA PRO A 428 -9.27 -14.59 10.20
C PRO A 428 -10.47 -13.64 10.29
N THR A 429 -10.31 -12.41 9.81
CA THR A 429 -11.43 -11.49 9.51
C THR A 429 -11.56 -11.37 7.98
N PRO A 430 -12.69 -10.90 7.44
CA PRO A 430 -12.91 -10.81 5.98
C PRO A 430 -11.85 -9.98 5.24
N TYR A 431 -11.20 -9.06 5.94
CA TYR A 431 -10.19 -8.12 5.43
C TYR A 431 -8.77 -8.69 5.46
N HIS A 432 -8.54 -9.76 6.23
CA HIS A 432 -7.24 -10.42 6.22
C HIS A 432 -7.06 -11.13 4.88
N ARG A 433 -5.99 -10.78 4.17
CA ARG A 433 -5.49 -11.57 3.04
C ARG A 433 -4.10 -12.06 3.39
N ARG A 434 -3.91 -13.35 3.20
CA ARG A 434 -2.65 -14.03 3.53
C ARG A 434 -1.84 -14.27 2.27
N GLU A 435 -2.43 -14.15 1.10
CA GLU A 435 -1.81 -14.29 -0.21
C GLU A 435 -1.01 -13.04 -0.58
N ALA A 436 0.06 -13.23 -1.36
CA ALA A 436 0.61 -12.12 -2.13
C ALA A 436 -0.46 -11.61 -3.11
N VAL A 437 -0.60 -10.30 -3.26
CA VAL A 437 -1.67 -9.69 -4.07
C VAL A 437 -1.11 -8.62 -5.00
N MET A 438 -1.86 -8.35 -6.07
CA MET A 438 -1.70 -7.18 -6.91
C MET A 438 -3.08 -6.68 -7.33
N HIS A 439 -3.26 -5.37 -7.41
CA HIS A 439 -4.50 -4.77 -7.94
C HIS A 439 -4.21 -3.45 -8.65
N SER A 440 -4.73 -3.29 -9.87
CA SER A 440 -4.65 -2.03 -10.62
C SER A 440 -5.61 -0.98 -10.07
N ALA A 441 -5.37 0.31 -10.32
CA ALA A 441 -6.46 1.28 -10.31
C ALA A 441 -7.56 0.88 -11.31
N PRO A 442 -8.80 1.32 -11.09
CA PRO A 442 -9.87 1.16 -12.06
C PRO A 442 -9.65 2.07 -13.27
N VAL A 443 -10.09 1.58 -14.43
CA VAL A 443 -10.38 2.41 -15.59
C VAL A 443 -11.88 2.61 -15.63
N MET A 444 -12.33 3.83 -15.33
CA MET A 444 -13.75 4.19 -15.39
C MET A 444 -14.15 4.36 -16.85
N VAL A 445 -15.12 3.58 -17.32
CA VAL A 445 -15.64 3.65 -18.68
C VAL A 445 -17.02 4.28 -18.63
N THR A 446 -17.16 5.51 -19.12
CA THR A 446 -18.42 6.25 -19.09
C THR A 446 -19.07 6.29 -20.45
N ILE A 447 -20.38 6.02 -20.54
CA ILE A 447 -21.15 6.13 -21.78
C ILE A 447 -21.96 7.43 -21.75
N LYS A 448 -21.87 8.23 -22.82
CA LYS A 448 -22.63 9.49 -22.98
C LYS A 448 -22.49 10.43 -21.78
N GLY A 449 -21.30 10.47 -21.17
CA GLY A 449 -21.02 11.29 -19.99
C GLY A 449 -21.70 10.83 -18.69
N LYS A 450 -22.45 9.72 -18.68
CA LYS A 450 -23.06 9.19 -17.47
C LYS A 450 -22.02 8.55 -16.56
N ALA A 451 -22.00 8.93 -15.29
CA ALA A 451 -21.16 8.27 -14.30
C ALA A 451 -21.60 6.82 -14.07
N VAL A 452 -20.68 5.98 -13.56
CA VAL A 452 -21.05 4.64 -13.08
C VAL A 452 -22.01 4.80 -11.90
N LEU A 453 -23.10 4.03 -11.92
CA LEU A 453 -24.07 3.96 -10.84
C LEU A 453 -24.74 2.59 -10.85
N LEU A 454 -24.44 1.76 -9.84
CA LEU A 454 -25.21 0.57 -9.55
C LEU A 454 -26.27 0.93 -8.51
N GLU A 455 -27.54 0.94 -8.91
CA GLU A 455 -28.64 1.38 -8.05
C GLU A 455 -28.78 0.54 -6.77
N GLU A 456 -28.57 -0.77 -6.85
CA GLU A 456 -28.62 -1.66 -5.68
C GLU A 456 -27.58 -1.25 -4.63
N ASN A 457 -26.34 -0.97 -5.06
CA ASN A 457 -25.30 -0.44 -4.19
C ASN A 457 -25.72 0.90 -3.57
N ALA A 458 -26.35 1.80 -4.35
CA ALA A 458 -26.81 3.08 -3.84
C ALA A 458 -27.90 2.93 -2.77
N ARG A 459 -28.87 2.04 -2.98
CA ARG A 459 -29.94 1.75 -2.01
C ARG A 459 -29.37 1.14 -0.71
N ASN A 460 -28.45 0.19 -0.83
CA ASN A 460 -27.79 -0.43 0.33
C ASN A 460 -26.96 0.59 1.13
N VAL A 461 -26.22 1.47 0.44
CA VAL A 461 -25.42 2.49 1.12
C VAL A 461 -26.29 3.57 1.76
N MET A 462 -27.42 3.96 1.18
CA MET A 462 -28.36 4.88 1.86
C MET A 462 -28.85 4.29 3.19
N LYS A 463 -29.27 3.02 3.20
CA LYS A 463 -29.66 2.34 4.44
C LYS A 463 -28.51 2.30 5.46
N GLN A 464 -27.31 1.96 5.01
CA GLN A 464 -26.11 1.99 5.86
C GLN A 464 -25.89 3.39 6.46
N LEU A 465 -26.01 4.45 5.67
CA LEU A 465 -25.83 5.83 6.15
C LEU A 465 -26.91 6.24 7.16
N GLU A 466 -28.15 5.78 6.99
CA GLU A 466 -29.26 5.99 7.95
C GLU A 466 -28.97 5.30 9.30
N ASP A 467 -28.52 4.03 9.26
CA ASP A 467 -28.13 3.28 10.46
C ASP A 467 -26.95 3.97 11.18
N GLN A 468 -25.94 4.39 10.41
CA GLN A 468 -24.77 5.09 10.93
C GLN A 468 -25.15 6.45 11.53
N ARG A 469 -26.04 7.21 10.88
CA ARG A 469 -26.57 8.47 11.40
C ARG A 469 -27.22 8.25 12.78
N GLY A 470 -28.03 7.20 12.93
CA GLY A 470 -28.65 6.83 14.22
C GLY A 470 -27.61 6.52 15.31
N PHE A 471 -26.52 5.83 14.97
CA PHE A 471 -25.39 5.63 15.88
C PHE A 471 -24.75 6.96 16.31
N TYR A 472 -24.50 7.88 15.39
CA TYR A 472 -23.90 9.18 15.72
C TYR A 472 -24.84 10.10 16.50
N GLU A 473 -26.14 9.87 16.42
CA GLU A 473 -27.14 10.58 17.18
C GLU A 473 -27.19 10.14 18.66
N THR A 474 -26.98 8.84 18.92
CA THR A 474 -27.28 8.22 20.22
C THR A 474 -26.05 7.66 20.96
N ASN A 475 -25.04 7.16 20.23
CA ASN A 475 -23.90 6.44 20.82
C ASN A 475 -22.55 7.16 20.69
N ALA A 476 -22.40 8.06 19.71
CA ALA A 476 -21.19 8.87 19.58
C ALA A 476 -21.15 9.97 20.64
N ARG A 477 -19.94 10.32 21.10
CA ARG A 477 -19.76 11.37 22.09
C ARG A 477 -19.61 12.72 21.39
N HIS A 478 -20.52 13.64 21.68
CA HIS A 478 -20.45 15.04 21.26
C HIS A 478 -20.47 15.93 22.49
N ASP A 479 -19.47 16.79 22.64
CA ASP A 479 -19.41 17.72 23.78
C ASP A 479 -20.24 19.01 23.54
N LYS A 480 -20.70 19.25 22.29
CA LYS A 480 -21.52 20.39 21.90
C LYS A 480 -22.61 19.98 20.92
N ASP A 481 -23.81 20.55 21.03
CA ASP A 481 -24.93 20.28 20.12
C ASP A 481 -24.60 20.66 18.67
N ALA A 482 -23.84 21.73 18.46
CA ALA A 482 -23.38 22.13 17.13
C ALA A 482 -22.52 21.06 16.45
N HIS A 483 -21.65 20.35 17.20
CA HIS A 483 -20.81 19.27 16.66
C HIS A 483 -21.67 18.06 16.27
N LYS A 484 -22.67 17.72 17.10
CA LYS A 484 -23.64 16.67 16.79
C LYS A 484 -24.44 17.04 15.53
N ALA A 485 -24.97 18.25 15.46
CA ALA A 485 -25.74 18.74 14.32
C ALA A 485 -24.91 18.75 13.02
N GLU A 486 -23.63 19.14 13.09
CA GLU A 486 -22.70 19.07 11.95
C GLU A 486 -22.56 17.62 11.43
N MET A 487 -22.33 16.67 12.33
CA MET A 487 -22.16 15.26 11.96
C MET A 487 -23.43 14.65 11.35
N LEU A 488 -24.60 14.90 11.96
CA LEU A 488 -25.87 14.40 11.41
C LEU A 488 -26.20 15.05 10.07
N GLY A 489 -25.95 16.35 9.92
CA GLY A 489 -26.13 17.06 8.67
C GLY A 489 -25.23 16.56 7.54
N LEU A 490 -24.03 16.03 7.85
CA LEU A 490 -23.17 15.36 6.87
C LEU A 490 -23.83 14.08 6.31
N PHE A 491 -24.39 13.23 7.18
CA PHE A 491 -25.14 12.04 6.76
C PHE A 491 -26.34 12.41 5.89
N ASP A 492 -27.13 13.40 6.30
CA ASP A 492 -28.29 13.87 5.55
C ASP A 492 -27.90 14.34 4.15
N ARG A 493 -26.77 15.07 4.02
CA ARG A 493 -26.23 15.48 2.71
C ARG A 493 -25.83 14.29 1.84
N ALA A 494 -25.15 13.29 2.40
CA ALA A 494 -24.71 12.12 1.65
C ALA A 494 -25.90 11.27 1.17
N ILE A 495 -26.90 11.05 2.03
CA ILE A 495 -28.14 10.35 1.69
C ILE A 495 -28.88 11.09 0.57
N ASN A 496 -29.06 12.40 0.69
CA ASN A 496 -29.74 13.21 -0.33
C ASN A 496 -28.99 13.20 -1.67
N ARG A 497 -27.64 13.18 -1.63
CA ARG A 497 -26.82 13.07 -2.85
C ARG A 497 -27.06 11.75 -3.58
N LEU A 498 -27.25 10.64 -2.85
CA LEU A 498 -27.58 9.35 -3.48
C LEU A 498 -29.01 9.32 -4.00
N LYS A 499 -29.99 9.82 -3.23
CA LYS A 499 -31.40 9.93 -3.65
C LYS A 499 -31.54 10.68 -4.98
N ALA A 500 -30.86 11.82 -5.11
CA ALA A 500 -30.86 12.62 -6.34
C ALA A 500 -30.29 11.88 -7.57
N ARG A 501 -29.42 10.89 -7.37
CA ARG A 501 -28.78 10.14 -8.46
C ARG A 501 -29.58 8.95 -8.96
N ILE A 502 -30.38 8.31 -8.10
CA ILE A 502 -31.20 7.15 -8.47
C ILE A 502 -32.60 7.54 -8.97
N GLY A 503 -32.96 8.83 -8.89
CA GLY A 503 -34.27 9.32 -9.32
C GLY A 503 -35.41 8.74 -8.48
N ASN A 504 -35.60 9.31 -7.28
CA ASN A 504 -36.86 9.18 -6.53
C ASN A 504 -37.70 10.44 -6.75
#